data_AF-A0A1B7X3S0-F1
#
_entry.id   AF-A0A1B7X3S0-F1
#
_cell.length_a   1.000
_cell.length_b   1.000
_cell.length_c   1.000
_cell.angle_alpha   90.00
_cell.angle_beta   90.00
_cell.angle_gamma   90.00
#
_symmetry.space_group_name_H-M   'P 1'
#
loop_
_entity.id
_entity.type
_entity.pdbx_description
1 polymer ?
#
loop_
_entity_poly.entity_id
_entity_poly.type
_entity_poly.pdbx_seq_one_letter_code
_entity_poly.pdbx_strand_id
1 'polypeptide(L)'
;MNLQGTDVEKLVNAMLKAYPEQCQLEEMVLYGLNKNLAVIVPSSNSTLRFIILKLIKWAQAHGTIRDLLRAISEYRPDNSELRTVINNLLITSDWINLLNDSYLTRFHPLIEELKKSSYPNIPNRFGLSKSQEIIEVFQNISHSLESGDNFRSVFRTSRDILITIDPLNEEYLEHFCNKINIVLLVMNNSEAQELYSESVFSDYNIELRENFRNLKLQLTNNGVITWVNHYESDSTQWQPFNSDSRNITQLINEVIEQVESQSIIVSQFIDIRKLNEDNPNSLKLLKKLRYEGCIIIMDVISMQHPEMQRLFKSTALDASSNTLLLMVAPIHSVFDVVKSITGVIKQRIDLEFYRRLTLSDGKCMKTADNHIFRNWLIGKVPSLLLVPETENVSDRPWSYFGKGG
;
A
#
# COMPACT_ATOMS: atom_id res chain seq x y z
N MET A 1 25.26 2.59 23.16
CA MET A 1 25.92 2.86 21.85
C MET A 1 27.35 2.35 21.93
N ASN A 2 27.75 1.48 20.99
CA ASN A 2 29.09 0.90 20.96
C ASN A 2 29.79 1.33 19.67
N LEU A 3 30.88 2.10 19.78
CA LEU A 3 31.64 2.61 18.64
C LEU A 3 32.57 1.52 18.10
N GLN A 4 32.62 1.36 16.78
CA GLN A 4 33.57 0.48 16.11
C GLN A 4 34.98 1.10 16.09
N GLY A 5 36.01 0.29 15.85
CA GLY A 5 37.41 0.74 15.88
C GLY A 5 37.69 1.94 14.96
N THR A 6 37.09 1.94 13.77
CA THR A 6 37.20 3.03 12.78
C THR A 6 36.50 4.32 13.23
N ASP A 7 35.38 4.21 13.94
CA ASP A 7 34.65 5.35 14.50
C ASP A 7 35.41 5.97 15.67
N VAL A 8 35.96 5.12 16.54
CA VAL A 8 36.83 5.55 17.65
C VAL A 8 38.04 6.30 17.10
N GLU A 9 38.68 5.79 16.04
CA GLU A 9 39.83 6.45 15.44
C GLU A 9 39.48 7.83 14.86
N LYS A 10 38.37 7.94 14.10
CA LYS A 10 37.89 9.22 13.57
C LYS A 10 37.61 10.22 14.69
N LEU A 11 36.93 9.78 15.75
CA LEU A 11 36.62 10.62 16.91
C LEU A 11 37.88 11.06 17.64
N VAL A 12 38.84 10.16 17.87
CA VAL A 12 40.14 10.49 18.49
C VAL A 12 40.87 11.55 17.66
N ASN A 13 40.93 11.39 16.34
CA ASN A 13 41.61 12.34 15.45
C ASN A 13 40.92 13.72 15.46
N ALA A 14 39.59 13.75 15.44
CA ALA A 14 38.83 15.01 15.51
C ALA A 14 39.00 15.70 16.87
N MET A 15 38.96 14.94 17.97
CA MET A 15 39.18 15.48 19.31
C MET A 15 40.60 16.01 19.50
N LEU A 16 41.63 15.35 18.96
CA LEU A 16 43.01 15.85 19.02
C LEU A 16 43.18 17.22 18.36
N LYS A 17 42.46 17.45 17.25
CA LYS A 17 42.46 18.76 16.57
C LYS A 17 41.67 19.81 17.36
N ALA A 18 40.56 19.42 17.99
CA ALA A 18 39.69 20.33 18.74
C ALA A 18 40.23 20.69 20.14
N TYR A 19 41.03 19.79 20.72
CA TYR A 19 41.64 19.91 22.04
C TYR A 19 43.13 19.59 21.89
N PRO A 20 43.96 20.52 21.37
CA PRO A 20 45.41 20.31 21.23
C PRO A 20 46.15 20.18 22.56
N GLU A 21 45.57 20.68 23.65
CA GLU A 21 46.18 20.68 24.98
C GLU A 21 45.33 19.90 25.98
N GLN A 22 46.00 19.20 26.92
CA GLN A 22 45.33 18.39 27.93
C GLN A 22 44.41 19.22 28.85
N CYS A 23 44.82 20.42 29.26
CA CYS A 23 44.01 21.30 30.11
C CYS A 23 42.64 21.61 29.49
N GLN A 24 42.57 21.80 28.18
CA GLN A 24 41.32 22.06 27.47
C GLN A 24 40.38 20.85 27.50
N LEU A 25 40.94 19.64 27.43
CA LEU A 25 40.19 18.40 27.56
C LEU A 25 39.71 18.19 29.01
N GLU A 26 40.55 18.52 29.99
CA GLU A 26 40.20 18.47 31.42
C GLU A 26 39.03 19.39 31.75
N GLU A 27 39.07 20.63 31.28
CA GLU A 27 37.97 21.58 31.44
C GLU A 27 36.68 21.07 30.80
N MET A 28 36.74 20.56 29.56
CA MET A 28 35.54 20.00 28.90
C MET A 28 34.94 18.83 29.68
N VAL A 29 35.78 17.93 30.21
CA VAL A 29 35.29 16.79 31.00
C VAL A 29 34.75 17.26 32.36
N LEU A 30 35.38 18.26 32.97
CA LEU A 30 34.92 18.83 34.25
C LEU A 30 33.59 19.55 34.10
N TYR A 31 33.47 20.47 33.14
CA TYR A 31 32.27 21.28 32.99
C TYR A 31 31.17 20.55 32.21
N GLY A 32 31.52 19.83 31.15
CA GLY A 32 30.56 19.15 30.28
C GLY A 32 30.04 17.83 30.83
N LEU A 33 30.85 17.09 31.60
CA LEU A 33 30.44 15.80 32.18
C LEU A 33 30.33 15.81 33.71
N ASN A 34 30.72 16.90 34.37
CA ASN A 34 30.83 16.97 35.83
C ASN A 34 31.69 15.82 36.39
N LYS A 35 32.83 15.54 35.72
CA LYS A 35 33.80 14.51 36.11
C LYS A 35 35.21 15.05 36.11
N ASN A 36 36.05 14.51 36.97
CA ASN A 36 37.47 14.82 36.95
C ASN A 36 38.19 13.87 35.98
N LEU A 37 38.89 14.41 34.97
CA LEU A 37 39.61 13.59 33.99
C LEU A 37 40.66 12.70 34.65
N ALA A 38 41.33 13.15 35.71
CA ALA A 38 42.32 12.36 36.44
C ALA A 38 41.71 11.15 37.17
N VAL A 39 40.41 11.20 37.50
CA VAL A 39 39.68 10.06 38.06
C VAL A 39 39.35 9.03 36.96
N ILE A 40 39.11 9.48 35.73
CA ILE A 40 38.77 8.62 34.59
C ILE A 40 40.03 7.99 33.98
N VAL A 41 41.09 8.78 33.80
CA VAL A 41 42.36 8.39 33.20
C VAL A 41 43.52 8.70 34.16
N PRO A 42 43.76 7.83 35.15
CA PRO A 42 44.83 8.03 36.13
C PRO A 42 46.20 7.77 35.49
N SER A 43 46.80 8.75 34.82
CA SER A 43 48.20 8.68 34.34
C SER A 43 48.74 10.06 33.97
N SER A 44 49.71 10.55 34.75
CA SER A 44 50.34 11.87 34.57
C SER A 44 51.34 11.97 33.40
N ASN A 45 51.71 10.85 32.77
CA ASN A 45 52.71 10.79 31.68
C ASN A 45 52.16 10.17 30.37
N SER A 46 50.85 10.18 30.17
CA SER A 46 50.25 9.64 28.95
C SER A 46 50.16 10.67 27.83
N THR A 47 50.29 10.22 26.58
CA THR A 47 50.06 11.10 25.42
C THR A 47 48.59 11.52 25.36
N LEU A 48 48.30 12.74 24.88
CA LEU A 48 46.92 13.24 24.77
C LEU A 48 46.01 12.32 23.96
N ARG A 49 46.55 11.70 22.89
CA ARG A 49 45.86 10.68 22.10
C ARG A 49 45.41 9.49 22.96
N PHE A 50 46.28 9.01 23.83
CA PHE A 50 45.97 7.91 24.74
C PHE A 50 44.91 8.29 25.76
N ILE A 51 44.99 9.51 26.30
CA ILE A 51 44.01 10.05 27.23
C ILE A 51 42.62 10.11 26.58
N ILE A 52 42.52 10.68 25.38
CA ILE A 52 41.27 10.74 24.61
C ILE A 52 40.72 9.35 24.33
N LEU A 53 41.56 8.40 23.90
CA LEU A 53 41.15 7.02 23.65
C LEU A 53 40.59 6.35 24.92
N LYS A 54 41.24 6.56 26.08
CA LYS A 54 40.78 6.02 27.36
C LYS A 54 39.47 6.65 27.83
N LEU A 55 39.29 7.95 27.60
CA LEU A 55 38.03 8.65 27.88
C LEU A 55 36.87 8.08 27.05
N ILE A 56 37.08 7.85 25.74
CA ILE A 56 36.07 7.24 24.87
C ILE A 56 35.71 5.83 25.35
N LYS A 57 36.72 5.00 25.66
CA LYS A 57 36.50 3.64 26.18
C LYS A 57 35.76 3.64 27.51
N TRP A 58 36.09 4.57 28.40
CA TRP A 58 35.38 4.75 29.66
C TRP A 58 33.90 5.08 29.41
N ALA A 59 33.62 6.02 28.50
CA ALA A 59 32.25 6.42 28.18
C ALA A 59 31.45 5.27 27.51
N GLN A 60 32.09 4.44 26.68
CA GLN A 60 31.47 3.21 26.15
C GLN A 60 31.13 2.23 27.27
N ALA A 61 32.07 1.98 28.20
CA ALA A 61 31.88 1.03 29.29
C ALA A 61 30.77 1.43 30.28
N HIS A 62 30.53 2.73 30.43
CA HIS A 62 29.52 3.27 31.34
C HIS A 62 28.21 3.68 30.63
N GLY A 63 28.10 3.47 29.32
CA GLY A 63 26.93 3.87 28.54
C GLY A 63 26.76 5.39 28.36
N THR A 64 27.74 6.20 28.73
CA THR A 64 27.71 7.68 28.70
C THR A 64 28.32 8.28 27.44
N ILE A 65 28.50 7.48 26.38
CA ILE A 65 29.12 7.96 25.13
C ILE A 65 28.34 9.11 24.48
N ARG A 66 27.00 9.12 24.56
CA ARG A 66 26.18 10.22 24.03
C ARG A 66 26.41 11.51 24.79
N ASP A 67 26.53 11.43 26.12
CA ASP A 67 26.82 12.59 26.97
C ASP A 67 28.21 13.14 26.65
N LEU A 68 29.20 12.26 26.46
CA LEU A 68 30.54 12.65 26.01
C LEU A 68 30.49 13.37 24.65
N LEU A 69 29.81 12.80 23.65
CA LEU A 69 29.69 13.44 22.33
C LEU A 69 28.98 14.81 22.41
N ARG A 70 27.92 14.92 23.23
CA ARG A 70 27.20 16.17 23.45
C ARG A 70 28.11 17.23 24.09
N ALA A 71 28.76 16.88 25.20
CA ALA A 71 29.69 17.76 25.91
C ALA A 71 30.82 18.27 25.00
N ILE A 72 31.40 17.37 24.20
CA ILE A 72 32.45 17.72 23.24
C ILE A 72 31.96 18.72 22.19
N SER A 73 30.73 18.53 21.68
CA SER A 73 30.13 19.41 20.67
C SER A 73 29.74 20.78 21.22
N GLU A 74 29.24 20.84 22.45
CA GLU A 74 28.80 22.08 23.10
C GLU A 74 29.98 22.95 23.54
N TYR A 75 31.07 22.34 24.00
CA TYR A 75 32.26 23.08 24.45
C TYR A 75 33.10 23.66 23.30
N ARG A 76 32.98 23.10 22.09
CA ARG A 76 33.70 23.56 20.88
C ARG A 76 32.74 23.70 19.68
N PRO A 77 31.77 24.64 19.73
CA PRO A 77 30.75 24.78 18.68
C PRO A 77 31.32 25.19 17.31
N ASP A 78 32.49 25.84 17.33
CA ASP A 78 33.18 26.38 16.14
C ASP A 78 33.96 25.31 15.36
N ASN A 79 34.17 24.11 15.94
CA ASN A 79 34.90 23.04 15.26
C ASN A 79 33.95 22.21 14.37
N SER A 80 33.81 22.63 13.12
CA SER A 80 32.92 22.01 12.13
C SER A 80 33.29 20.55 11.81
N GLU A 81 34.59 20.20 11.79
CA GLU A 81 35.06 18.83 11.57
C GLU A 81 34.59 17.89 12.69
N LEU A 82 34.79 18.30 13.94
CA LEU A 82 34.36 17.56 15.12
C LEU A 82 32.84 17.38 15.16
N ARG A 83 32.08 18.45 14.90
CA ARG A 83 30.62 18.38 14.82
C ARG A 83 30.13 17.42 13.74
N THR A 84 30.78 17.41 12.58
CA THR A 84 30.45 16.50 11.49
C THR A 84 30.67 15.05 11.91
N VAL A 85 31.80 14.73 12.54
CA VAL A 85 32.08 13.38 13.06
C VAL A 85 31.04 12.99 14.11
N ILE A 86 30.78 13.87 15.09
CA ILE A 86 29.80 13.61 16.16
C ILE A 86 28.41 13.34 15.60
N ASN A 87 27.93 14.18 14.69
CA ASN A 87 26.62 14.01 14.06
C ASN A 87 26.51 12.68 13.33
N ASN A 88 27.54 12.31 12.56
CA ASN A 88 27.55 11.02 11.85
C ASN A 88 27.49 9.82 12.82
N LEU A 89 28.20 9.90 13.95
CA LEU A 89 28.18 8.84 14.97
C LEU A 89 26.81 8.73 15.66
N LEU A 90 26.19 9.86 15.99
CA LEU A 90 24.86 9.89 16.60
C LEU A 90 23.81 9.31 15.65
N ILE A 91 23.79 9.78 14.40
CA ILE A 91 22.89 9.28 13.34
C ILE A 91 23.07 7.77 13.15
N THR A 92 24.31 7.29 13.04
CA THR A 92 24.57 5.85 12.86
C THR A 92 24.04 5.03 14.05
N SER A 93 24.21 5.55 15.28
CA SER A 93 23.72 4.87 16.47
C SER A 93 22.19 4.83 16.54
N ASP A 94 21.52 5.91 16.13
CA ASP A 94 20.07 5.98 16.09
C ASP A 94 19.49 5.02 15.04
N TRP A 95 20.10 4.94 13.86
CA TRP A 95 19.72 3.94 12.85
C TRP A 95 19.88 2.50 13.35
N ILE A 96 20.98 2.19 14.05
CA ILE A 96 21.19 0.87 14.63
C ILE A 96 20.11 0.56 15.69
N ASN A 97 19.74 1.54 16.51
CA ASN A 97 18.68 1.35 17.49
C ASN A 97 17.32 1.10 16.81
N LEU A 98 17.01 1.86 15.76
CA LEU A 98 15.80 1.66 14.95
C LEU A 98 15.77 0.27 14.29
N LEU A 99 16.92 -0.22 13.81
CA LEU A 99 17.03 -1.57 13.24
C LEU A 99 16.94 -2.67 14.31
N ASN A 100 17.28 -2.39 15.57
CA ASN A 100 17.14 -3.39 16.63
C ASN A 100 15.77 -3.36 17.30
N ASP A 101 14.90 -2.43 16.91
CA ASP A 101 13.55 -2.31 17.42
C ASP A 101 12.63 -3.41 16.85
N SER A 102 12.07 -4.23 17.74
CA SER A 102 11.18 -5.33 17.36
C SER A 102 9.89 -4.86 16.69
N TYR A 103 9.39 -3.66 17.01
CA TYR A 103 8.19 -3.10 16.40
C TYR A 103 8.45 -2.58 14.99
N LEU A 104 9.72 -2.27 14.69
CA LEU A 104 10.17 -1.77 13.39
C LEU A 104 10.77 -2.84 12.50
N THR A 105 10.84 -4.10 12.93
CA THR A 105 11.46 -5.18 12.13
C THR A 105 10.83 -5.30 10.75
N ARG A 106 9.50 -5.10 10.64
CA ARG A 106 8.82 -5.07 9.34
C ARG A 106 9.34 -3.97 8.42
N PHE A 107 9.71 -2.80 8.96
CA PHE A 107 10.21 -1.64 8.21
C PHE A 107 11.69 -1.73 7.84
N HIS A 108 12.40 -2.79 8.22
CA HIS A 108 13.83 -2.94 7.89
C HIS A 108 14.19 -2.65 6.44
N PRO A 109 13.46 -3.19 5.44
CA PRO A 109 13.78 -2.91 4.04
C PRO A 109 13.73 -1.41 3.74
N LEU A 110 12.68 -0.73 4.21
CA LEU A 110 12.51 0.72 4.04
C LEU A 110 13.59 1.51 4.79
N ILE A 111 13.91 1.12 6.02
CA ILE A 111 14.95 1.76 6.84
C ILE A 111 16.32 1.64 6.16
N GLU A 112 16.68 0.45 5.68
CA GLU A 112 17.94 0.21 4.98
C GLU A 112 18.00 0.93 3.64
N GLU A 113 16.87 1.11 2.95
CA GLU A 113 16.82 1.88 1.73
C GLU A 113 16.94 3.39 1.97
N LEU A 114 16.21 3.90 2.98
CA LEU A 114 16.31 5.29 3.44
C LEU A 114 17.74 5.67 3.87
N LYS A 115 18.46 4.71 4.44
CA LYS A 115 19.87 4.84 4.81
C LYS A 115 20.81 4.92 3.60
N LYS A 116 20.47 4.26 2.48
CA LYS A 116 21.26 4.28 1.23
C LYS A 116 20.97 5.52 0.39
N SER A 117 19.73 5.96 0.38
CA SER A 117 19.26 7.09 -0.42
C SER A 117 19.71 8.43 0.15
N SER A 118 20.48 9.18 -0.62
CA SER A 118 20.71 10.61 -0.36
C SER A 118 19.49 11.41 -0.83
N TYR A 119 18.35 11.35 -0.13
CA TYR A 119 17.12 12.02 -0.61
C TYR A 119 17.28 13.56 -0.66
N PRO A 120 17.12 14.20 -1.83
CA PRO A 120 17.27 15.64 -1.95
C PRO A 120 16.02 16.45 -1.54
N ASN A 121 14.83 15.86 -1.38
CA ASN A 121 13.57 16.63 -1.35
C ASN A 121 12.68 16.53 -0.10
N ILE A 122 13.18 16.07 1.06
CA ILE A 122 12.43 16.22 2.32
C ILE A 122 12.53 17.70 2.76
N PRO A 123 11.41 18.45 2.86
CA PRO A 123 11.41 19.81 3.38
C PRO A 123 11.82 19.75 4.84
N ASN A 124 12.86 20.51 5.20
CA ASN A 124 13.33 20.56 6.58
C ASN A 124 12.31 21.29 7.47
N ARG A 125 11.29 20.57 7.96
CA ARG A 125 10.22 21.15 8.78
C ARG A 125 10.69 21.48 10.21
N PHE A 126 11.74 20.80 10.68
CA PHE A 126 12.17 20.85 12.09
C PHE A 126 13.52 21.53 12.31
N GLY A 127 14.15 22.08 11.26
CA GLY A 127 15.52 22.58 11.34
C GLY A 127 16.56 21.48 11.57
N LEU A 128 16.18 20.22 11.40
CA LEU A 128 17.00 19.03 11.60
C LEU A 128 17.75 18.64 10.32
N SER A 129 18.77 17.80 10.46
CA SER A 129 19.28 17.07 9.29
C SER A 129 18.24 16.04 8.83
N LYS A 130 18.17 15.76 7.52
CA LYS A 130 17.17 14.83 6.97
C LYS A 130 17.18 13.45 7.63
N SER A 131 18.37 12.94 7.98
CA SER A 131 18.51 11.69 8.72
C SER A 131 17.87 11.76 10.10
N GLN A 132 17.99 12.88 10.81
CA GLN A 132 17.35 13.07 12.11
C GLN A 132 15.83 13.15 12.00
N GLU A 133 15.30 13.84 10.98
CA GLU A 133 13.85 13.90 10.73
C GLU A 133 13.28 12.51 10.44
N ILE A 134 13.96 11.71 9.61
CA ILE A 134 13.56 10.32 9.36
C ILE A 134 13.62 9.48 10.65
N ILE A 135 14.70 9.60 11.43
CA ILE A 135 14.84 8.90 12.70
C ILE A 135 13.70 9.24 13.66
N GLU A 136 13.36 10.52 13.80
CA GLU A 136 12.29 11.00 14.67
C GLU A 136 10.92 10.45 14.24
N VAL A 137 10.67 10.40 12.92
CA VAL A 137 9.45 9.77 12.40
C VAL A 137 9.37 8.29 12.78
N PHE A 138 10.45 7.52 12.60
CA PHE A 138 10.41 6.10 12.98
C PHE A 138 10.34 5.88 14.49
N GLN A 139 10.94 6.76 15.30
CA GLN A 139 10.80 6.73 16.75
C GLN A 139 9.35 7.00 17.18
N ASN A 140 8.69 7.99 16.57
CA ASN A 140 7.28 8.28 16.81
C ASN A 140 6.38 7.12 16.37
N ILE A 141 6.69 6.48 15.23
CA ILE A 141 5.99 5.28 14.77
C ILE A 141 6.15 4.16 15.79
N SER A 142 7.38 3.89 16.23
CA SER A 142 7.65 2.83 17.21
C SER A 142 6.90 3.09 18.52
N HIS A 143 7.00 4.30 19.06
CA HIS A 143 6.34 4.67 20.31
C HIS A 143 4.81 4.55 20.24
N SER A 144 4.21 4.92 19.11
CA SER A 144 2.76 4.78 18.91
C SER A 144 2.37 3.29 18.86
N LEU A 145 3.16 2.46 18.18
CA LEU A 145 2.95 1.01 18.13
C LEU A 145 3.11 0.34 19.50
N GLU A 146 4.10 0.75 20.29
CA GLU A 146 4.29 0.30 21.68
C GLU A 146 3.10 0.65 22.58
N SER A 147 2.48 1.81 22.32
CA SER A 147 1.30 2.29 23.05
C SER A 147 0.01 1.55 22.67
N GLY A 148 0.08 0.60 21.74
CA GLY A 148 -1.05 -0.20 21.27
C GLY A 148 -1.85 0.46 20.16
N ASP A 149 -1.38 1.57 19.58
CA ASP A 149 -2.02 2.13 18.39
C ASP A 149 -1.91 1.13 17.25
N ASN A 150 -3.02 0.94 16.53
CA ASN A 150 -2.96 0.09 15.36
C ASN A 150 -2.04 0.72 14.31
N PHE A 151 -1.31 -0.13 13.60
CA PHE A 151 -0.35 0.28 12.57
C PHE A 151 -0.91 1.30 11.58
N ARG A 152 -2.19 1.17 11.27
CA ARG A 152 -2.89 2.03 10.33
C ARG A 152 -3.04 3.45 10.84
N SER A 153 -3.39 3.64 12.11
CA SER A 153 -3.50 4.94 12.76
C SER A 153 -2.14 5.63 12.79
N VAL A 154 -1.13 4.90 13.24
CA VAL A 154 0.26 5.38 13.28
C VAL A 154 0.73 5.78 11.88
N PHE A 155 0.50 4.93 10.89
CA PHE A 155 0.88 5.21 9.51
C PHE A 155 0.09 6.38 8.93
N ARG A 156 -1.20 6.57 9.27
CA ARG A 156 -2.00 7.73 8.83
C ARG A 156 -1.46 9.03 9.40
N THR A 157 -1.26 9.11 10.71
CA THR A 157 -0.69 10.29 11.38
C THR A 157 0.72 10.58 10.88
N SER A 158 1.50 9.53 10.63
CA SER A 158 2.84 9.65 10.08
C SER A 158 2.84 9.89 8.57
N ARG A 159 1.76 9.57 7.84
CA ARG A 159 1.64 9.77 6.39
C ARG A 159 1.82 11.23 6.08
N ASP A 160 1.13 12.12 6.79
CA ASP A 160 1.22 13.57 6.56
C ASP A 160 2.62 14.16 6.87
N ILE A 161 3.46 13.37 7.56
CA ILE A 161 4.87 13.66 7.85
C ILE A 161 5.80 12.97 6.82
N LEU A 162 5.48 11.75 6.38
CA LEU A 162 6.22 10.92 5.43
C LEU A 162 5.92 11.23 3.96
N ILE A 163 4.81 11.91 3.61
CA ILE A 163 4.31 12.14 2.23
C ILE A 163 5.25 12.98 1.36
N THR A 164 6.37 13.47 1.88
CA THR A 164 7.47 13.95 1.03
C THR A 164 8.35 12.84 0.46
N ILE A 165 8.15 11.59 0.87
CA ILE A 165 8.60 10.38 0.19
C ILE A 165 7.50 10.03 -0.81
N ASP A 166 7.82 10.10 -2.09
CA ASP A 166 6.85 9.97 -3.18
C ASP A 166 6.00 8.69 -3.03
N PRO A 167 4.69 8.79 -2.78
CA PRO A 167 3.80 7.63 -2.69
C PRO A 167 3.70 6.85 -4.01
N LEU A 168 4.28 7.36 -5.11
CA LEU A 168 4.41 6.69 -6.39
C LEU A 168 5.64 5.81 -6.53
N ASN A 169 6.54 5.74 -5.53
CA ASN A 169 7.59 4.73 -5.60
C ASN A 169 6.99 3.35 -5.26
N GLU A 170 6.35 2.76 -6.28
CA GLU A 170 5.56 1.52 -6.25
C GLU A 170 6.31 0.38 -5.56
N GLU A 171 7.64 0.38 -5.62
CA GLU A 171 8.55 -0.63 -5.08
C GLU A 171 8.42 -0.81 -3.55
N TYR A 172 8.18 0.29 -2.81
CA TYR A 172 7.98 0.19 -1.35
C TYR A 172 6.62 -0.37 -1.00
N LEU A 173 5.56 0.10 -1.68
CA LEU A 173 4.20 -0.36 -1.40
C LEU A 173 4.07 -1.86 -1.66
N GLU A 174 4.86 -2.45 -2.55
CA GLU A 174 4.88 -3.90 -2.79
C GLU A 174 5.28 -4.71 -1.55
N HIS A 175 6.14 -4.17 -0.69
CA HIS A 175 6.67 -4.90 0.47
C HIS A 175 5.79 -4.77 1.72
N PHE A 176 5.03 -3.68 1.83
CA PHE A 176 4.26 -3.34 3.05
C PHE A 176 2.76 -3.45 2.89
N CYS A 177 2.28 -3.45 1.65
CA CYS A 177 0.86 -3.40 1.36
C CYS A 177 0.40 -4.70 0.72
N ASN A 178 -0.69 -5.24 1.23
CA ASN A 178 -1.42 -6.26 0.52
C ASN A 178 -2.22 -5.58 -0.59
N LYS A 179 -1.86 -5.88 -1.84
CA LYS A 179 -2.59 -5.39 -3.01
C LYS A 179 -3.84 -6.24 -3.21
N ILE A 180 -5.00 -5.60 -3.33
CA ILE A 180 -6.24 -6.26 -3.72
C ILE A 180 -6.55 -5.89 -5.16
N ASN A 181 -6.61 -6.91 -6.01
CA ASN A 181 -6.97 -6.72 -7.40
C ASN A 181 -8.47 -6.52 -7.54
N ILE A 182 -8.87 -5.42 -8.17
CA ILE A 182 -10.27 -5.07 -8.42
C ILE A 182 -10.46 -4.89 -9.91
N VAL A 183 -11.14 -5.85 -10.52
CA VAL A 183 -11.45 -5.83 -11.95
C VAL A 183 -12.76 -5.07 -12.14
N LEU A 184 -12.71 -3.97 -12.88
CA LEU A 184 -13.87 -3.18 -13.23
C LEU A 184 -14.44 -3.64 -14.57
N LEU A 185 -15.66 -4.14 -14.53
CA LEU A 185 -16.45 -4.50 -15.70
C LEU A 185 -17.52 -3.44 -15.91
N VAL A 186 -17.04 -2.26 -16.28
CA VAL A 186 -17.79 -1.00 -16.34
C VAL A 186 -17.43 -0.25 -17.62
N MET A 187 -18.45 0.24 -18.33
CA MET A 187 -18.29 1.05 -19.53
C MET A 187 -17.56 2.37 -19.25
N ASN A 188 -16.99 2.99 -20.29
CA ASN A 188 -16.71 4.43 -20.27
C ASN A 188 -17.89 5.21 -20.88
N ASN A 189 -17.80 6.55 -20.89
CA ASN A 189 -18.87 7.40 -21.44
C ASN A 189 -19.18 7.11 -22.91
N SER A 190 -18.17 6.87 -23.76
CA SER A 190 -18.37 6.60 -25.19
C SER A 190 -19.21 5.34 -25.41
N GLU A 191 -18.82 4.25 -24.76
CA GLU A 191 -19.53 2.98 -24.85
C GLU A 191 -20.94 3.05 -24.25
N ALA A 192 -21.12 3.83 -23.17
CA ALA A 192 -22.44 4.08 -22.62
C ALA A 192 -23.35 4.82 -23.60
N GLN A 193 -22.82 5.77 -24.39
CA GLN A 193 -23.55 6.46 -25.46
C GLN A 193 -23.86 5.53 -26.64
N GLU A 194 -22.92 4.68 -27.03
CA GLU A 194 -23.12 3.65 -28.06
C GLU A 194 -24.22 2.68 -27.66
N LEU A 195 -24.22 2.22 -26.41
CA LEU A 195 -25.27 1.38 -25.86
C LEU A 195 -26.61 2.13 -25.82
N TYR A 196 -26.62 3.38 -25.33
CA TYR A 196 -27.83 4.19 -25.21
C TYR A 196 -28.51 4.47 -26.56
N SER A 197 -27.70 4.72 -27.60
CA SER A 197 -28.15 4.94 -28.98
C SER A 197 -28.47 3.64 -29.73
N GLU A 198 -28.20 2.48 -29.12
CA GLU A 198 -28.34 1.15 -29.70
C GLU A 198 -27.42 0.89 -30.91
N SER A 199 -26.42 1.75 -31.16
CA SER A 199 -25.51 1.61 -32.31
C SER A 199 -24.64 0.35 -32.22
N VAL A 200 -24.29 -0.05 -30.99
CA VAL A 200 -23.47 -1.25 -30.73
C VAL A 200 -24.12 -2.54 -31.21
N PHE A 201 -25.44 -2.56 -31.47
CA PHE A 201 -26.15 -3.76 -31.88
C PHE A 201 -26.23 -3.96 -33.40
N SER A 202 -25.61 -3.12 -34.23
CA SER A 202 -25.67 -3.23 -35.70
C SER A 202 -25.26 -4.61 -36.22
N ASP A 203 -24.27 -5.22 -35.57
CA ASP A 203 -23.68 -6.51 -35.97
C ASP A 203 -24.15 -7.69 -35.10
N TYR A 204 -25.10 -7.45 -34.19
CA TYR A 204 -25.51 -8.43 -33.18
C TYR A 204 -26.96 -8.89 -33.35
N ASN A 205 -27.29 -10.00 -32.69
CA ASN A 205 -28.63 -10.58 -32.72
C ASN A 205 -29.69 -9.58 -32.24
N ILE A 206 -30.79 -9.45 -33.00
CA ILE A 206 -31.99 -8.66 -32.70
C ILE A 206 -32.47 -8.89 -31.26
N GLU A 207 -32.34 -10.12 -30.75
CA GLU A 207 -32.75 -10.47 -29.39
C GLU A 207 -31.98 -9.72 -28.29
N LEU A 208 -30.67 -9.48 -28.45
CA LEU A 208 -29.89 -8.68 -27.48
C LEU A 208 -30.37 -7.23 -27.45
N ARG A 209 -30.72 -6.69 -28.62
CA ARG A 209 -31.25 -5.33 -28.74
C ARG A 209 -32.62 -5.20 -28.07
N GLU A 210 -33.53 -6.15 -28.30
CA GLU A 210 -34.85 -6.16 -27.65
C GLU A 210 -34.73 -6.31 -26.12
N ASN A 211 -33.82 -7.15 -25.66
CA ASN A 211 -33.51 -7.30 -24.24
C ASN A 211 -33.03 -5.98 -23.62
N PHE A 212 -32.13 -5.27 -24.30
CA PHE A 212 -31.68 -3.95 -23.86
C PHE A 212 -32.80 -2.91 -23.87
N ARG A 213 -33.68 -2.90 -24.88
CA ARG A 213 -34.85 -2.00 -24.93
C ARG A 213 -35.79 -2.22 -23.74
N ASN A 214 -36.03 -3.48 -23.39
CA ASN A 214 -36.82 -3.84 -22.21
C ASN A 214 -36.17 -3.32 -20.92
N LEU A 215 -34.85 -3.46 -20.78
CA LEU A 215 -34.12 -2.88 -19.65
C LEU A 215 -34.24 -1.34 -19.62
N LYS A 216 -34.06 -0.67 -20.77
CA LYS A 216 -34.16 0.79 -20.89
C LYS A 216 -35.55 1.30 -20.49
N LEU A 217 -36.61 0.59 -20.89
CA LEU A 217 -37.98 0.88 -20.47
C LEU A 217 -38.15 0.73 -18.95
N GLN A 218 -37.61 -0.34 -18.36
CA GLN A 218 -37.67 -0.57 -16.91
C GLN A 218 -36.92 0.52 -16.13
N LEU A 219 -35.72 0.92 -16.58
CA LEU A 219 -34.98 2.03 -15.98
C LEU A 219 -35.80 3.33 -16.04
N THR A 220 -36.39 3.63 -17.21
CA THR A 220 -37.23 4.84 -17.42
C THR A 220 -38.46 4.83 -16.50
N ASN A 221 -39.17 3.70 -16.39
CA ASN A 221 -40.35 3.54 -15.54
C ASN A 221 -40.03 3.71 -14.04
N ASN A 222 -38.78 3.51 -13.64
CA ASN A 222 -38.29 3.70 -12.28
C ASN A 222 -37.55 5.03 -12.09
N GLY A 223 -37.66 5.97 -13.04
CA GLY A 223 -37.06 7.31 -12.95
C GLY A 223 -35.56 7.38 -13.21
N VAL A 224 -34.92 6.28 -13.65
CA VAL A 224 -33.48 6.22 -13.95
C VAL A 224 -33.25 6.56 -15.43
N ILE A 225 -33.47 7.83 -15.79
CA ILE A 225 -33.44 8.29 -17.19
C ILE A 225 -32.04 8.71 -17.62
N THR A 226 -31.23 9.22 -16.69
CA THR A 226 -29.91 9.82 -16.95
C THR A 226 -28.74 8.90 -16.59
N TRP A 227 -28.92 7.58 -16.67
CA TRP A 227 -27.89 6.62 -16.25
C TRP A 227 -26.56 6.78 -17.02
N VAL A 228 -26.60 7.28 -18.26
CA VAL A 228 -25.39 7.53 -19.07
C VAL A 228 -24.46 8.55 -18.40
N ASN A 229 -25.00 9.51 -17.64
CA ASN A 229 -24.21 10.54 -16.96
C ASN A 229 -23.39 9.99 -15.78
N HIS A 230 -23.57 8.72 -15.43
CA HIS A 230 -22.78 8.06 -14.39
C HIS A 230 -21.45 7.51 -14.90
N TYR A 231 -21.23 7.53 -16.22
CA TYR A 231 -20.01 7.04 -16.87
C TYR A 231 -19.20 8.23 -17.36
N GLU A 232 -17.94 8.25 -16.98
CA GLU A 232 -16.96 9.27 -17.36
C GLU A 232 -15.98 8.70 -18.40
N SER A 233 -14.94 9.45 -18.74
CA SER A 233 -13.92 8.99 -19.68
C SER A 233 -13.17 7.73 -19.23
N ASP A 234 -13.09 7.48 -17.92
CA ASP A 234 -12.39 6.34 -17.32
C ASP A 234 -13.33 5.52 -16.42
N SER A 235 -13.22 4.19 -16.48
CA SER A 235 -14.08 3.26 -15.73
C SER A 235 -13.94 3.39 -14.21
N THR A 236 -12.81 3.89 -13.71
CA THR A 236 -12.56 4.16 -12.28
C THR A 236 -13.34 5.35 -11.74
N GLN A 237 -13.87 6.20 -12.64
CA GLN A 237 -14.67 7.39 -12.33
C GLN A 237 -16.18 7.12 -12.36
N TRP A 238 -16.61 5.89 -12.67
CA TRP A 238 -18.02 5.52 -12.68
C TRP A 238 -18.71 5.71 -11.33
N GLN A 239 -19.94 6.21 -11.36
CA GLN A 239 -20.76 6.52 -10.18
C GLN A 239 -21.91 5.51 -10.02
N PRO A 240 -21.76 4.45 -9.20
CA PRO A 240 -22.70 3.32 -9.15
C PRO A 240 -24.10 3.65 -8.60
N PHE A 241 -24.26 4.72 -7.82
CA PHE A 241 -25.49 5.02 -7.07
C PHE A 241 -25.96 6.45 -7.30
N ASN A 242 -27.29 6.67 -7.28
CA ASN A 242 -27.93 7.92 -7.70
C ASN A 242 -27.84 9.10 -6.70
N SER A 243 -27.20 8.97 -5.54
CA SER A 243 -27.35 9.97 -4.45
C SER A 243 -26.07 10.65 -3.97
N ASP A 244 -24.88 10.13 -4.28
CA ASP A 244 -23.70 10.46 -3.46
C ASP A 244 -22.52 11.09 -4.21
N SER A 245 -22.61 11.30 -5.54
CA SER A 245 -21.55 11.85 -6.43
C SER A 245 -20.17 11.18 -6.35
N ARG A 246 -20.01 10.15 -5.51
CA ARG A 246 -18.76 9.41 -5.32
C ARG A 246 -18.57 8.42 -6.46
N ASN A 247 -17.36 8.39 -7.00
CA ASN A 247 -16.97 7.35 -7.94
C ASN A 247 -16.64 6.03 -7.23
N ILE A 248 -16.56 4.95 -8.01
CA ILE A 248 -16.29 3.61 -7.50
C ILE A 248 -14.94 3.51 -6.77
N THR A 249 -13.95 4.29 -7.21
CA THR A 249 -12.61 4.32 -6.58
C THR A 249 -12.68 4.89 -5.17
N GLN A 250 -13.38 6.01 -5.00
CA GLN A 250 -13.61 6.63 -3.68
C GLN A 250 -14.37 5.68 -2.77
N LEU A 251 -15.46 5.08 -3.26
CA LEU A 251 -16.28 4.16 -2.47
C LEU A 251 -15.49 2.95 -1.97
N ILE A 252 -14.67 2.35 -2.83
CA ILE A 252 -13.83 1.21 -2.43
C ILE A 252 -12.74 1.64 -1.46
N ASN A 253 -12.05 2.75 -1.72
CA ASN A 253 -11.00 3.22 -0.83
C ASN A 253 -11.57 3.48 0.58
N GLU A 254 -12.73 4.12 0.68
CA GLU A 254 -13.42 4.31 1.97
C GLU A 254 -13.77 2.97 2.66
N VAL A 255 -14.13 1.94 1.89
CA VAL A 255 -14.43 0.61 2.44
C VAL A 255 -13.15 -0.06 2.93
N ILE A 256 -12.10 -0.06 2.12
CA ILE A 256 -10.79 -0.59 2.50
C ILE A 256 -10.28 0.11 3.76
N GLU A 257 -10.57 1.41 3.91
CA GLU A 257 -10.32 2.20 5.13
C GLU A 257 -11.03 1.70 6.39
N GLN A 258 -12.15 1.01 6.25
CA GLN A 258 -12.90 0.43 7.36
C GLN A 258 -12.54 -1.02 7.66
N VAL A 259 -11.86 -1.72 6.75
CA VAL A 259 -11.44 -3.11 6.99
C VAL A 259 -10.36 -3.13 8.07
N GLU A 260 -10.65 -3.78 9.19
CA GLU A 260 -9.66 -4.08 10.22
C GLU A 260 -8.66 -5.11 9.68
N SER A 261 -7.41 -4.69 9.47
CA SER A 261 -6.33 -5.54 8.98
C SER A 261 -5.02 -5.13 9.65
N GLN A 262 -4.17 -6.12 9.93
CA GLN A 262 -2.83 -5.90 10.45
C GLN A 262 -1.89 -5.29 9.39
N SER A 263 -2.21 -5.50 8.12
CA SER A 263 -1.46 -4.98 6.96
C SER A 263 -2.21 -3.83 6.29
N ILE A 264 -1.44 -2.91 5.69
CA ILE A 264 -2.01 -1.88 4.82
C ILE A 264 -2.57 -2.56 3.59
N ILE A 265 -3.79 -2.21 3.22
CA ILE A 265 -4.46 -2.74 2.04
C ILE A 265 -4.50 -1.62 1.00
N VAL A 266 -4.09 -1.94 -0.23
CA VAL A 266 -4.17 -1.01 -1.36
C VAL A 266 -4.97 -1.67 -2.47
N SER A 267 -5.99 -0.99 -2.99
CA SER A 267 -6.74 -1.44 -4.16
C SER A 267 -5.98 -1.16 -5.44
N GLN A 268 -5.83 -2.18 -6.28
CA GLN A 268 -5.36 -2.07 -7.65
C GLN A 268 -6.54 -2.21 -8.60
N PHE A 269 -6.94 -1.11 -9.24
CA PHE A 269 -8.03 -1.10 -10.20
C PHE A 269 -7.55 -1.54 -11.58
N ILE A 270 -8.25 -2.51 -12.16
CA ILE A 270 -7.93 -3.12 -13.45
C ILE A 270 -9.15 -3.01 -14.33
N ASP A 271 -9.03 -2.24 -15.39
CA ASP A 271 -10.03 -2.17 -16.44
C ASP A 271 -10.06 -3.50 -17.21
N ILE A 272 -11.25 -4.08 -17.43
CA ILE A 272 -11.39 -5.34 -18.17
C ILE A 272 -10.73 -5.29 -19.57
N ARG A 273 -10.70 -4.11 -20.21
CA ARG A 273 -10.12 -3.93 -21.55
C ARG A 273 -8.61 -4.18 -21.55
N LYS A 274 -7.95 -3.95 -20.41
CA LYS A 274 -6.52 -4.25 -20.23
C LYS A 274 -6.24 -5.75 -20.11
N LEU A 275 -7.28 -6.58 -19.97
CA LEU A 275 -7.15 -8.03 -19.86
C LEU A 275 -7.36 -8.77 -21.19
N ASN A 276 -7.31 -8.07 -22.33
CA ASN A 276 -7.42 -8.71 -23.64
C ASN A 276 -6.26 -9.71 -23.90
N GLU A 277 -6.57 -10.88 -24.43
CA GLU A 277 -5.66 -12.03 -24.58
C GLU A 277 -4.52 -11.77 -25.58
N ASP A 278 -4.70 -10.82 -26.51
CA ASP A 278 -3.72 -10.49 -27.55
C ASP A 278 -2.41 -9.88 -27.00
N ASN A 279 -2.40 -9.46 -25.73
CA ASN A 279 -1.23 -8.87 -25.08
C ASN A 279 -0.60 -9.87 -24.08
N PRO A 280 0.68 -10.27 -24.26
CA PRO A 280 1.37 -11.20 -23.35
C PRO A 280 1.36 -10.78 -21.88
N ASN A 281 1.38 -9.48 -21.59
CA ASN A 281 1.31 -8.96 -20.23
C ASN A 281 -0.07 -9.20 -19.60
N SER A 282 -1.14 -9.14 -20.40
CA SER A 282 -2.50 -9.45 -19.96
C SER A 282 -2.64 -10.91 -19.55
N LEU A 283 -2.02 -11.84 -20.28
CA LEU A 283 -2.08 -13.26 -19.94
C LEU A 283 -1.37 -13.54 -18.59
N LYS A 284 -0.23 -12.90 -18.33
CA LYS A 284 0.46 -12.97 -17.03
C LYS A 284 -0.42 -12.40 -15.92
N LEU A 285 -1.04 -11.25 -16.16
CA LEU A 285 -1.96 -10.62 -15.20
C LEU A 285 -3.20 -11.48 -14.95
N LEU A 286 -3.83 -12.05 -15.97
CA LEU A 286 -4.98 -12.96 -15.84
C LEU A 286 -4.63 -14.20 -15.01
N LYS A 287 -3.48 -14.82 -15.24
CA LYS A 287 -3.00 -15.94 -14.41
C LYS A 287 -2.84 -15.52 -12.95
N LYS A 288 -2.26 -14.34 -12.71
CA LYS A 288 -2.12 -13.75 -11.37
C LYS A 288 -3.49 -13.55 -10.71
N LEU A 289 -4.45 -12.92 -11.40
CA LEU A 289 -5.81 -12.68 -10.89
C LEU A 289 -6.56 -13.98 -10.55
N ARG A 290 -6.42 -15.02 -11.39
CA ARG A 290 -7.05 -16.32 -11.13
C ARG A 290 -6.42 -17.04 -9.93
N TYR A 291 -5.10 -16.91 -9.75
CA TYR A 291 -4.35 -17.57 -8.68
C TYR A 291 -4.49 -16.85 -7.33
N GLU A 292 -4.13 -15.57 -7.28
CA GLU A 292 -4.16 -14.76 -6.06
C GLU A 292 -5.59 -14.35 -5.67
N GLY A 293 -6.52 -14.36 -6.63
CA GLY A 293 -7.87 -13.89 -6.43
C GLY A 293 -8.05 -12.42 -6.77
N CYS A 294 -9.31 -12.06 -7.01
CA CYS A 294 -9.71 -10.69 -7.31
C CYS A 294 -11.18 -10.44 -6.95
N ILE A 295 -11.52 -9.17 -6.82
CA ILE A 295 -12.91 -8.71 -6.76
C ILE A 295 -13.29 -8.21 -8.14
N ILE A 296 -14.37 -8.72 -8.71
CA ILE A 296 -14.98 -8.20 -9.92
C ILE A 296 -16.14 -7.32 -9.52
N ILE A 297 -16.12 -6.07 -9.95
CA ILE A 297 -17.26 -5.17 -9.85
C ILE A 297 -17.88 -5.05 -11.22
N MET A 298 -19.11 -5.54 -11.31
CA MET A 298 -19.86 -5.70 -12.54
C MET A 298 -21.06 -4.77 -12.51
N ASP A 299 -21.04 -3.76 -13.36
CA ASP A 299 -22.22 -2.95 -13.60
C ASP A 299 -23.18 -3.71 -14.54
N VAL A 300 -24.42 -3.89 -14.09
CA VAL A 300 -25.42 -4.68 -14.80
C VAL A 300 -25.83 -4.02 -16.13
N ILE A 301 -25.78 -2.69 -16.23
CA ILE A 301 -26.06 -1.98 -17.47
C ILE A 301 -24.91 -2.17 -18.47
N SER A 302 -23.66 -2.03 -18.03
CA SER A 302 -22.45 -2.30 -18.82
C SER A 302 -22.45 -3.71 -19.41
N MET A 303 -23.02 -4.68 -18.69
CA MET A 303 -23.18 -6.04 -19.19
C MET A 303 -24.18 -6.20 -20.31
N GLN A 304 -24.96 -5.18 -20.68
CA GLN A 304 -25.75 -5.21 -21.92
C GLN A 304 -24.93 -4.83 -23.16
N HIS A 305 -23.72 -4.30 -22.99
CA HIS A 305 -22.81 -3.99 -24.09
C HIS A 305 -22.17 -5.30 -24.61
N PRO A 306 -22.39 -5.69 -25.89
CA PRO A 306 -21.90 -6.97 -26.41
C PRO A 306 -20.38 -7.17 -26.28
N GLU A 307 -19.60 -6.11 -26.50
CA GLU A 307 -18.15 -6.19 -26.36
C GLU A 307 -17.70 -6.42 -24.90
N MET A 308 -18.36 -5.81 -23.92
CA MET A 308 -18.05 -6.02 -22.50
C MET A 308 -18.32 -7.47 -22.10
N GLN A 309 -19.42 -8.06 -22.60
CA GLN A 309 -19.69 -9.49 -22.41
C GLN A 309 -18.59 -10.36 -23.03
N ARG A 310 -18.15 -10.04 -24.25
CA ARG A 310 -17.09 -10.78 -24.95
C ARG A 310 -15.77 -10.73 -24.17
N LEU A 311 -15.35 -9.53 -23.77
CA LEU A 311 -14.14 -9.31 -22.98
C LEU A 311 -14.19 -10.05 -21.65
N PHE A 312 -15.32 -10.00 -20.95
CA PHE A 312 -15.45 -10.71 -19.68
C PHE A 312 -15.31 -12.23 -19.85
N LYS A 313 -16.01 -12.80 -20.84
CA LYS A 313 -15.94 -14.22 -21.14
C LYS A 313 -14.53 -14.70 -21.47
N SER A 314 -13.77 -13.94 -22.27
CA SER A 314 -12.39 -14.32 -22.59
C SER A 314 -11.48 -14.34 -21.36
N THR A 315 -11.81 -13.62 -20.28
CA THR A 315 -10.99 -13.66 -19.06
C THR A 315 -11.11 -14.95 -18.25
N ALA A 316 -12.20 -15.72 -18.41
CA ALA A 316 -12.54 -16.89 -17.59
C ALA A 316 -12.44 -16.66 -16.07
N LEU A 317 -12.57 -15.41 -15.60
CA LEU A 317 -12.47 -15.08 -14.17
C LEU A 317 -13.70 -15.53 -13.39
N ASP A 318 -14.85 -15.64 -14.05
CA ASP A 318 -16.10 -16.23 -13.56
C ASP A 318 -15.96 -17.71 -13.17
N ALA A 319 -15.07 -18.45 -13.84
CA ALA A 319 -14.79 -19.85 -13.50
C ALA A 319 -13.84 -20.00 -12.29
N SER A 320 -13.02 -18.99 -11.96
CA SER A 320 -12.02 -19.11 -10.89
C SER A 320 -12.63 -19.08 -9.49
N SER A 321 -12.26 -20.05 -8.64
CA SER A 321 -12.76 -20.13 -7.26
C SER A 321 -12.33 -18.98 -6.37
N ASN A 322 -11.27 -18.25 -6.74
CA ASN A 322 -10.69 -17.15 -5.95
C ASN A 322 -11.24 -15.79 -6.38
N THR A 323 -12.23 -15.79 -7.27
CA THR A 323 -12.93 -14.60 -7.71
C THR A 323 -14.15 -14.34 -6.84
N LEU A 324 -14.24 -13.12 -6.32
CA LEU A 324 -15.45 -12.58 -5.71
C LEU A 324 -16.16 -11.69 -6.73
N LEU A 325 -17.47 -11.86 -6.88
CA LEU A 325 -18.27 -11.13 -7.86
C LEU A 325 -19.29 -10.23 -7.16
N LEU A 326 -19.26 -8.94 -7.47
CA LEU A 326 -20.19 -7.95 -6.98
C LEU A 326 -20.91 -7.30 -8.17
N MET A 327 -22.20 -7.60 -8.31
CA MET A 327 -23.06 -7.03 -9.32
C MET A 327 -23.81 -5.83 -8.77
N VAL A 328 -23.71 -4.71 -9.47
CA VAL A 328 -24.29 -3.44 -9.07
C VAL A 328 -25.27 -2.97 -10.14
N ALA A 329 -26.45 -2.53 -9.70
CA ALA A 329 -27.47 -1.95 -10.57
C ALA A 329 -28.05 -0.70 -9.92
N PRO A 330 -28.60 0.27 -10.67
CA PRO A 330 -29.19 1.47 -10.09
C PRO A 330 -30.47 1.18 -9.28
N ILE A 331 -31.17 0.08 -9.58
CA ILE A 331 -32.41 -0.35 -8.92
C ILE A 331 -32.48 -1.88 -8.89
N HIS A 332 -33.18 -2.44 -7.89
CA HIS A 332 -33.27 -3.90 -7.71
C HIS A 332 -34.03 -4.62 -8.84
N SER A 333 -35.06 -4.01 -9.42
CA SER A 333 -35.88 -4.62 -10.48
C SER A 333 -35.09 -4.98 -11.74
N VAL A 334 -33.96 -4.29 -11.98
CA VAL A 334 -33.05 -4.59 -13.10
C VAL A 334 -32.49 -6.01 -13.01
N PHE A 335 -32.27 -6.55 -11.82
CA PHE A 335 -31.76 -7.92 -11.66
C PHE A 335 -32.74 -8.98 -12.18
N ASP A 336 -34.05 -8.72 -12.14
CA ASP A 336 -35.05 -9.67 -12.63
C ASP A 336 -35.13 -9.66 -14.16
N VAL A 337 -34.96 -8.49 -14.78
CA VAL A 337 -34.82 -8.35 -16.24
C VAL A 337 -33.57 -9.10 -16.72
N VAL A 338 -32.45 -8.95 -16.02
CA VAL A 338 -31.22 -9.66 -16.40
C VAL A 338 -31.31 -11.17 -16.20
N LYS A 339 -32.07 -11.65 -15.20
CA LYS A 339 -32.38 -13.09 -15.05
C LYS A 339 -33.17 -13.64 -16.25
N SER A 340 -34.16 -12.90 -16.76
CA SER A 340 -34.91 -13.35 -17.94
C SER A 340 -34.04 -13.35 -19.20
N ILE A 341 -33.14 -12.36 -19.33
CA ILE A 341 -32.19 -12.26 -20.44
C ILE A 341 -31.16 -13.39 -20.39
N THR A 342 -30.65 -13.74 -19.21
CA THR A 342 -29.67 -14.84 -19.05
C THR A 342 -30.24 -16.20 -19.43
N GLY A 343 -31.57 -16.39 -19.49
CA GLY A 343 -32.20 -17.59 -20.06
C GLY A 343 -31.90 -17.78 -21.55
N VAL A 344 -31.78 -16.68 -22.30
CA VAL A 344 -31.40 -16.66 -23.72
C VAL A 344 -29.89 -16.88 -23.87
N ILE A 345 -29.10 -16.21 -23.03
CA ILE A 345 -27.64 -16.36 -23.04
C ILE A 345 -27.18 -17.70 -22.44
N LYS A 346 -28.09 -18.48 -21.84
CA LYS A 346 -27.85 -19.82 -21.28
C LYS A 346 -27.34 -20.82 -22.33
N GLN A 347 -27.57 -20.57 -23.61
CA GLN A 347 -26.98 -21.36 -24.71
C GLN A 347 -25.52 -21.01 -25.00
N ARG A 348 -24.96 -19.96 -24.39
CA ARG A 348 -23.63 -19.38 -24.71
C ARG A 348 -22.82 -18.91 -23.48
N ILE A 349 -23.25 -19.22 -22.27
CA ILE A 349 -22.56 -18.89 -21.01
C ILE A 349 -22.09 -20.19 -20.36
N ASP A 350 -20.86 -20.18 -19.84
CA ASP A 350 -20.32 -21.26 -19.02
C ASP A 350 -21.22 -21.54 -17.81
N LEU A 351 -21.47 -22.83 -17.55
CA LEU A 351 -22.35 -23.29 -16.49
C LEU A 351 -21.97 -22.73 -15.11
N GLU A 352 -20.69 -22.44 -14.87
CA GLU A 352 -20.22 -21.88 -13.59
C GLU A 352 -20.67 -20.43 -13.36
N PHE A 353 -20.62 -19.53 -14.33
CA PHE A 353 -21.15 -18.17 -14.13
C PHE A 353 -22.64 -18.20 -13.81
N TYR A 354 -23.39 -18.97 -14.59
CA TYR A 354 -24.83 -19.14 -14.34
C TYR A 354 -25.07 -19.77 -12.96
N ARG A 355 -24.25 -20.74 -12.55
CA ARG A 355 -24.32 -21.36 -11.24
C ARG A 355 -24.08 -20.34 -10.13
N ARG A 356 -23.08 -19.47 -10.23
CA ARG A 356 -22.83 -18.40 -9.25
C ARG A 356 -23.91 -17.33 -9.25
N LEU A 357 -24.54 -17.09 -10.39
CA LEU A 357 -25.63 -16.12 -10.50
C LEU A 357 -26.94 -16.63 -9.86
N THR A 358 -27.14 -17.95 -9.85
CA THR A 358 -28.39 -18.60 -9.41
C THR A 358 -28.30 -19.24 -8.04
N LEU A 359 -27.14 -19.80 -7.69
CA LEU A 359 -26.86 -20.30 -6.36
C LEU A 359 -26.33 -19.14 -5.51
N SER A 360 -26.88 -19.01 -4.31
CA SER A 360 -26.37 -18.08 -3.29
C SER A 360 -25.03 -18.60 -2.75
N ASP A 361 -23.99 -18.66 -3.59
CA ASP A 361 -22.64 -18.82 -3.08
C ASP A 361 -22.27 -17.52 -2.34
N GLY A 362 -21.58 -17.62 -1.22
CA GLY A 362 -21.16 -16.44 -0.47
C GLY A 362 -20.14 -15.57 -1.20
N LYS A 363 -19.83 -15.85 -2.47
CA LYS A 363 -18.82 -15.17 -3.31
C LYS A 363 -19.45 -14.25 -4.34
N CYS A 364 -20.75 -14.37 -4.59
CA CYS A 364 -21.54 -13.52 -5.47
C CYS A 364 -22.50 -12.65 -4.65
N MET A 365 -22.55 -11.36 -4.95
CA MET A 365 -23.50 -10.42 -4.35
C MET A 365 -24.15 -9.55 -5.41
N LYS A 366 -25.43 -9.26 -5.23
CA LYS A 366 -26.22 -8.34 -6.07
C LYS A 366 -26.75 -7.23 -5.19
N THR A 367 -26.49 -5.98 -5.55
CA THR A 367 -26.97 -4.84 -4.77
C THR A 367 -27.32 -3.66 -5.65
N ALA A 368 -28.34 -2.91 -5.24
CA ALA A 368 -28.62 -1.55 -5.71
C ALA A 368 -28.42 -0.51 -4.60
N ASP A 369 -27.87 -0.95 -3.46
CA ASP A 369 -27.74 -0.18 -2.23
C ASP A 369 -26.26 -0.08 -1.83
N ASN A 370 -25.82 1.16 -1.56
CA ASN A 370 -24.44 1.48 -1.19
C ASN A 370 -24.06 0.88 0.18
N HIS A 371 -24.98 0.84 1.14
CA HIS A 371 -24.72 0.24 2.45
C HIS A 371 -24.48 -1.27 2.34
N ILE A 372 -25.30 -1.98 1.57
CA ILE A 372 -25.10 -3.42 1.30
C ILE A 372 -23.78 -3.65 0.56
N PHE A 373 -23.46 -2.82 -0.45
CA PHE A 373 -22.18 -2.84 -1.16
C PHE A 373 -20.99 -2.74 -0.19
N ARG A 374 -21.01 -1.73 0.70
CA ARG A 374 -19.94 -1.49 1.68
C ARG A 374 -19.79 -2.65 2.65
N ASN A 375 -20.89 -3.09 3.27
CA ASN A 375 -20.86 -4.16 4.26
C ASN A 375 -20.35 -5.48 3.68
N TRP A 376 -20.77 -5.81 2.44
CA TRP A 376 -20.31 -7.01 1.78
C TRP A 376 -18.80 -6.96 1.51
N LEU A 377 -18.28 -5.84 1.00
CA LEU A 377 -16.85 -5.68 0.77
C LEU A 377 -16.05 -5.74 2.08
N ILE A 378 -16.51 -5.08 3.15
CA ILE A 378 -15.86 -5.14 4.48
C ILE A 378 -15.74 -6.60 4.95
N GLY A 379 -16.81 -7.39 4.81
CA GLY A 379 -16.84 -8.79 5.22
C GLY A 379 -16.03 -9.73 4.32
N LYS A 380 -15.72 -9.33 3.08
CA LYS A 380 -15.10 -10.22 2.08
C LYS A 380 -13.64 -9.91 1.77
N VAL A 381 -13.24 -8.65 1.87
CA VAL A 381 -11.85 -8.23 1.66
C VAL A 381 -10.86 -9.05 2.51
N PRO A 382 -11.09 -9.28 3.83
CA PRO A 382 -10.19 -10.12 4.63
C PRO A 382 -9.99 -11.53 4.08
N SER A 383 -11.02 -12.13 3.46
CA SER A 383 -10.92 -13.48 2.90
C SER A 383 -10.01 -13.59 1.67
N LEU A 384 -9.71 -12.48 0.99
CA LEU A 384 -8.73 -12.44 -0.09
C LEU A 384 -7.29 -12.23 0.42
N LEU A 385 -7.15 -11.67 1.63
CA LEU A 385 -5.85 -11.45 2.26
C LEU A 385 -5.33 -12.71 2.95
N LEU A 386 -6.25 -13.55 3.42
CA LEU A 386 -5.98 -14.88 3.90
C LEU A 386 -5.79 -15.82 2.70
N VAL A 387 -4.69 -15.64 1.96
CA VAL A 387 -4.26 -16.67 1.01
C VAL A 387 -4.06 -17.93 1.84
N PRO A 388 -4.76 -19.05 1.56
CA PRO A 388 -4.51 -20.28 2.28
C PRO A 388 -3.08 -20.69 1.98
N GLU A 389 -2.20 -20.55 2.98
CA GLU A 389 -0.89 -21.17 2.95
C GLU A 389 -1.12 -22.67 2.76
N THR A 390 -0.89 -23.15 1.53
CA THR A 390 -0.67 -24.56 1.22
C THR A 390 -1.86 -25.53 1.32
N GLU A 391 -3.03 -25.22 0.75
CA GLU A 391 -3.77 -26.32 0.12
C GLU A 391 -3.13 -26.64 -1.23
N ASN A 392 -2.32 -27.71 -1.28
CA ASN A 392 -1.66 -28.20 -2.49
C ASN A 392 -2.65 -28.29 -3.66
N VAL A 393 -2.54 -27.34 -4.59
CA VAL A 393 -3.38 -27.21 -5.79
C VAL A 393 -3.16 -28.38 -6.78
N SER A 394 -2.18 -29.26 -6.53
CA SER A 394 -1.89 -30.44 -7.36
C SER A 394 -3.03 -31.45 -7.43
N ASP A 395 -3.98 -31.44 -6.49
CA ASP A 395 -5.07 -32.43 -6.44
C ASP A 395 -6.37 -31.96 -7.10
N ARG A 396 -6.41 -30.76 -7.69
CA ARG A 396 -7.57 -30.31 -8.47
C ARG A 396 -7.43 -30.80 -9.92
N PRO A 397 -8.31 -31.68 -10.42
CA PRO A 397 -8.21 -32.17 -11.79
C PRO A 397 -8.52 -31.03 -12.75
N TRP A 398 -7.51 -30.61 -13.53
CA TRP A 398 -7.65 -29.68 -14.66
C TRP A 398 -8.38 -30.31 -15.87
N SER A 399 -9.08 -31.44 -15.70
CA SER A 399 -9.67 -32.23 -16.78
C SER A 399 -10.98 -31.68 -17.36
N TYR A 400 -11.33 -30.41 -17.10
CA TYR A 400 -12.57 -29.81 -17.62
C TYR A 400 -12.42 -28.97 -18.89
N PHE A 401 -11.21 -28.70 -19.37
CA PHE A 401 -11.02 -28.18 -20.73
C PHE A 401 -10.85 -29.36 -21.69
N GLY A 402 -11.97 -29.78 -22.27
CA GLY A 402 -12.01 -30.80 -23.31
C GLY A 402 -11.08 -30.42 -24.46
N LYS A 403 -10.28 -31.39 -24.91
CA LYS A 403 -9.68 -31.36 -26.25
C LYS A 403 -10.83 -31.41 -27.27
N GLY A 404 -11.25 -30.26 -27.80
CA GLY A 404 -11.82 -30.16 -29.14
C GLY A 404 -10.66 -29.94 -30.12
N GLY A 405 -10.49 -30.68 -31.22
CA GLY A 405 -11.49 -31.38 -32.00
C GLY A 405 -12.09 -30.41 -33.00
#